data_AF-A0AAV7LQ45-F1
#
_entry.id   AF-A0AAV7LQ45-F1
#
_cell.length_a   1.000
_cell.length_b   1.000
_cell.length_c   1.000
_cell.angle_alpha   90.00
_cell.angle_beta   90.00
_cell.angle_gamma   90.00
#
_symmetry.space_group_name_H-M   'P 1'
#
loop_
_entity.id
_entity.type
_entity.pdbx_description
1 polymer ?
#
loop_
_entity_poly.entity_id
_entity_poly.type
_entity_poly.pdbx_seq_one_letter_code
_entity_poly.pdbx_strand_id
1 'polypeptide(L)'
;MSWTPCLLLVLGTLCSCSIAQYTLTPRVPSVSVASGVAMTLSCTISGLPSIESKYPTWYQQKEGTAPVKLVYSNGASASNANNRPAGIPARFSGSVSGTTMSLSISAVQAEDDADYICQVHHWEGSTLH
;
A
#
# COMPACT_ATOMS: atom_id res chain seq x y z
N MET A 1 41.91 50.45 27.79
CA MET A 1 41.36 51.16 26.63
C MET A 1 40.65 50.11 25.79
N SER A 2 39.34 50.27 25.68
CA SER A 2 38.49 49.44 24.85
C SER A 2 38.97 49.47 23.40
N TRP A 3 38.61 48.46 22.63
CA TRP A 3 37.95 48.56 21.32
C TRP A 3 37.85 47.13 20.78
N THR A 4 36.80 46.45 21.24
CA THR A 4 36.33 45.21 20.63
C THR A 4 35.60 45.60 19.35
N PRO A 5 36.05 45.20 18.15
CA PRO A 5 35.23 45.35 16.96
C PRO A 5 34.19 44.24 16.97
N CYS A 6 32.93 44.63 17.15
CA CYS A 6 31.78 43.83 16.75
C CYS A 6 31.92 43.46 15.28
N LEU A 7 32.19 42.19 14.98
CA LEU A 7 31.91 41.61 13.67
C LEU A 7 30.78 40.61 13.82
N LEU A 8 29.65 41.04 13.28
CA LEU A 8 28.34 40.43 13.24
C LEU A 8 28.37 39.06 12.53
N LEU A 9 27.57 38.11 13.08
CA LEU A 9 26.52 37.31 12.41
C LEU A 9 26.67 37.17 10.88
N VAL A 10 26.66 35.98 10.28
CA VAL A 10 25.52 35.04 10.24
C VAL A 10 26.06 33.64 9.94
N LEU A 11 26.03 32.73 10.92
CA LEU A 11 26.21 31.30 10.60
C LEU A 11 24.88 30.84 10.00
N GLY A 12 24.85 30.84 8.66
CA GLY A 12 23.69 30.55 7.84
C GLY A 12 22.98 29.30 8.34
N THR A 13 21.76 29.53 8.81
CA THR A 13 20.73 28.54 9.06
C THR A 13 20.84 27.40 8.06
N LEU A 14 21.17 26.20 8.54
CA LEU A 14 20.90 24.98 7.81
C LEU A 14 19.40 25.00 7.52
N CYS A 15 19.05 25.29 6.27
CA CYS A 15 17.71 25.07 5.77
C CYS A 15 17.53 23.55 5.80
N SER A 16 17.11 23.04 6.96
CA SER A 16 16.57 21.70 7.07
C SER A 16 15.23 21.73 6.35
N CYS A 17 15.26 21.66 5.02
CA CYS A 17 14.16 21.09 4.28
C CYS A 17 14.06 19.65 4.76
N SER A 18 13.29 19.43 5.82
CA SER A 18 12.69 18.14 6.09
C SER A 18 11.92 17.79 4.83
N ILE A 19 12.52 16.97 3.97
CA ILE A 19 11.79 16.31 2.91
C ILE A 19 10.85 15.38 3.66
N ALA A 20 9.62 15.84 3.90
CA ALA A 20 8.55 14.93 4.24
C ALA A 20 8.46 13.96 3.06
N GLN A 21 9.01 12.75 3.21
CA GLN A 21 8.72 11.66 2.29
C GLN A 21 7.24 11.32 2.50
N TYR A 22 6.37 11.99 1.76
CA TYR A 22 5.00 11.53 1.57
C TYR A 22 5.09 10.25 0.74
N THR A 23 5.19 9.11 1.42
CA THR A 23 5.10 7.82 0.76
C THR A 23 3.62 7.64 0.41
N LEU A 24 3.23 8.02 -0.82
CA LEU A 24 1.88 7.80 -1.34
C LEU A 24 1.67 6.31 -1.56
N THR A 25 1.44 5.59 -0.48
CA THR A 25 1.06 4.18 -0.55
C THR A 25 -0.42 4.15 -0.87
N PRO A 26 -0.85 3.52 -1.97
CA PRO A 26 -2.27 3.43 -2.32
C PRO A 26 -3.04 2.73 -1.18
N ARG A 27 -3.85 3.51 -0.46
CA ARG A 27 -4.74 3.05 0.60
C ARG A 27 -6.18 3.18 0.14
N VAL A 28 -7.02 2.24 0.55
CA VAL A 28 -8.45 2.32 0.27
C VAL A 28 -9.09 3.44 1.12
N PRO A 29 -10.05 4.22 0.58
CA PRO A 29 -10.78 5.20 1.38
C PRO A 29 -11.39 4.59 2.65
N SER A 30 -11.42 5.37 3.74
CA SER A 30 -12.01 4.95 5.01
C SER A 30 -13.49 4.64 4.84
N VAL A 31 -13.93 3.51 5.41
CA VAL A 31 -15.30 3.02 5.28
C VAL A 31 -15.69 2.22 6.52
N SER A 32 -16.94 2.36 6.96
CA SER A 32 -17.49 1.64 8.10
C SER A 32 -18.53 0.64 7.63
N VAL A 33 -18.47 -0.59 8.15
CA VAL A 33 -19.34 -1.69 7.77
C VAL A 33 -19.71 -2.51 9.00
N ALA A 34 -20.93 -3.03 9.04
CA ALA A 34 -21.38 -3.87 10.15
C ALA A 34 -20.76 -5.28 10.09
N SER A 35 -20.55 -5.88 11.26
CA SER A 35 -20.08 -7.27 11.37
C SER A 35 -21.04 -8.24 10.67
N GLY A 36 -20.49 -9.25 10.00
CA GLY A 36 -21.23 -10.27 9.25
C GLY A 36 -21.70 -9.84 7.86
N VAL A 37 -21.55 -8.56 7.51
CA VAL A 37 -21.90 -8.04 6.17
C VAL A 37 -20.74 -8.29 5.21
N ALA A 38 -21.07 -8.61 3.96
CA ALA A 38 -20.09 -8.73 2.89
C ALA A 38 -19.65 -7.35 2.40
N MET A 39 -18.36 -7.19 2.11
CA MET A 39 -17.80 -5.94 1.60
C MET A 39 -16.81 -6.18 0.47
N THR A 40 -16.68 -5.21 -0.44
CA THR A 40 -15.60 -5.18 -1.43
C THR A 40 -14.86 -3.85 -1.39
N LEU A 41 -13.55 -3.93 -1.21
CA LEU A 41 -12.61 -2.82 -1.32
C LEU A 41 -12.09 -2.76 -2.75
N SER A 42 -11.84 -1.56 -3.26
CA SER A 42 -11.30 -1.35 -4.62
C SER A 42 -10.13 -0.39 -4.59
N CYS A 43 -9.14 -0.65 -5.43
CA CYS A 43 -7.95 0.16 -5.57
C CYS A 43 -7.57 0.26 -7.05
N THR A 44 -7.59 1.47 -7.59
CA THR A 44 -7.18 1.76 -8.96
C THR A 44 -5.77 2.30 -8.97
N ILE A 45 -4.88 1.67 -9.73
CA ILE A 45 -3.49 2.12 -9.84
C ILE A 45 -3.38 3.13 -10.99
N SER A 46 -3.34 4.41 -10.62
CA SER A 46 -3.15 5.51 -11.56
C SER A 46 -1.77 5.45 -12.22
N GLY A 47 -1.69 5.79 -13.50
CA GLY A 47 -0.42 5.87 -14.25
C GLY A 47 0.09 4.55 -14.81
N LEU A 48 -0.61 3.44 -14.62
CA LEU A 48 -0.32 2.17 -15.29
C LEU A 48 -1.22 1.98 -16.52
N PRO A 49 -0.68 1.47 -17.66
CA PRO A 49 -1.50 1.11 -18.81
C PRO A 49 -2.32 -0.17 -18.55
N SER A 50 -1.75 -1.13 -17.82
CA SER A 50 -2.41 -2.37 -17.43
C SER A 50 -1.75 -2.98 -16.18
N ILE A 51 -2.51 -3.82 -15.47
CA ILE A 51 -1.97 -4.68 -14.38
C ILE A 51 -1.55 -6.05 -14.93
N GLU A 52 -1.83 -6.36 -16.21
CA GLU A 52 -1.33 -7.57 -16.86
C GLU A 52 0.21 -7.66 -16.74
N SER A 53 0.74 -8.86 -16.51
CA SER A 53 2.17 -9.08 -16.23
C SER A 53 2.70 -8.47 -14.93
N LYS A 54 1.81 -8.09 -14.00
CA LYS A 54 2.17 -7.64 -12.64
C LYS A 54 1.62 -8.59 -11.60
N TYR A 55 2.13 -8.43 -10.37
CA TYR A 55 1.77 -9.23 -9.21
C TYR A 55 0.95 -8.37 -8.25
N PRO A 56 -0.36 -8.23 -8.49
CA PRO A 56 -1.26 -7.56 -7.56
C PRO A 56 -1.28 -8.30 -6.22
N THR A 57 -1.16 -7.53 -5.13
CA THR A 57 -1.13 -8.02 -3.76
C THR A 57 -1.90 -7.07 -2.84
N TRP A 58 -2.69 -7.66 -1.95
CA TRP A 58 -3.42 -6.99 -0.89
C TRP A 58 -2.77 -7.26 0.46
N TYR A 59 -2.69 -6.20 1.27
CA TYR A 59 -2.20 -6.25 2.64
C TYR A 59 -3.23 -5.65 3.60
N GLN A 60 -3.24 -6.18 4.81
CA GLN A 60 -3.95 -5.64 5.96
C GLN A 60 -2.93 -5.13 6.98
N GLN A 61 -3.07 -3.91 7.45
CA GLN A 61 -2.23 -3.33 8.47
C GLN A 61 -3.08 -2.86 9.64
N LYS A 62 -2.90 -3.50 10.81
CA LYS A 62 -3.47 -3.02 12.06
C LYS A 62 -2.57 -1.96 12.66
N GLU A 63 -3.16 -1.06 13.45
CA GLU A 63 -2.41 0.00 14.13
C GLU A 63 -1.24 -0.58 14.93
N GLY A 64 -0.05 0.01 14.77
CA GLY A 64 1.17 -0.43 15.46
C GLY A 64 1.77 -1.76 14.97
N THR A 65 1.23 -2.37 13.92
CA THR A 65 1.72 -3.65 13.38
C THR A 65 2.29 -3.53 11.97
N ALA A 66 3.08 -4.54 11.58
CA ALA A 66 3.56 -4.67 10.20
C ALA A 66 2.42 -5.14 9.27
N PRO A 67 2.39 -4.70 8.00
CA PRO A 67 1.42 -5.18 7.03
C PRO A 67 1.47 -6.69 6.83
N VAL A 68 0.31 -7.35 6.88
CA VAL A 68 0.12 -8.78 6.66
C VAL A 68 -0.48 -8.99 5.28
N LYS A 69 0.13 -9.88 4.48
CA LYS A 69 -0.36 -10.23 3.15
C LYS A 69 -1.64 -11.05 3.23
N LEU A 70 -2.70 -10.60 2.57
CA LEU A 70 -3.99 -11.29 2.53
C LEU A 70 -4.16 -12.12 1.26
N VAL A 71 -4.10 -11.45 0.11
CA VAL A 71 -4.38 -12.06 -1.20
C VAL A 71 -3.34 -11.58 -2.20
N TYR A 72 -2.89 -12.46 -3.08
CA TYR A 72 -1.87 -12.16 -4.08
C TYR A 72 -2.08 -12.91 -5.40
N SER A 73 -1.41 -12.44 -6.45
CA SER A 73 -1.28 -13.19 -7.70
C SER A 73 -0.09 -14.14 -7.68
N ASN A 74 -0.30 -15.38 -8.12
CA ASN A 74 0.80 -16.29 -8.46
C ASN A 74 0.88 -16.47 -9.99
N GLY A 75 2.06 -16.19 -10.53
CA GLY A 75 2.34 -16.30 -11.96
C GLY A 75 2.18 -14.99 -12.74
N ALA A 76 2.41 -15.08 -14.04
CA ALA A 76 2.54 -13.92 -14.93
C ALA A 76 1.22 -13.21 -15.22
N SER A 77 0.06 -13.83 -14.96
CA SER A 77 -1.24 -13.21 -15.21
C SER A 77 -1.83 -12.63 -13.94
N ALA A 78 -2.18 -11.35 -13.98
CA ALA A 78 -2.96 -10.70 -12.92
C ALA A 78 -4.38 -11.28 -12.77
N SER A 79 -4.86 -12.07 -13.73
CA SER A 79 -6.16 -12.75 -13.62
C SER A 79 -6.20 -13.77 -12.46
N ASN A 80 -5.04 -14.28 -12.03
CA ASN A 80 -4.94 -15.21 -10.90
C ASN A 80 -4.66 -14.51 -9.55
N ALA A 81 -5.29 -13.36 -9.31
CA ALA A 81 -5.09 -12.54 -8.11
C ALA A 81 -5.89 -13.00 -6.87
N ASN A 82 -6.11 -14.30 -6.70
CA ASN A 82 -6.94 -14.85 -5.61
C ASN A 82 -6.21 -15.88 -4.73
N ASN A 83 -4.88 -15.87 -4.70
CA ASN A 83 -4.11 -16.78 -3.85
C ASN A 83 -3.98 -16.22 -2.45
N ARG A 84 -4.01 -17.09 -1.43
CA ARG A 84 -3.94 -16.71 -0.03
C ARG A 84 -2.77 -17.42 0.66
N PRO A 85 -1.96 -16.71 1.48
CA PRO A 85 -1.02 -17.36 2.37
C PRO A 85 -1.73 -18.29 3.36
N ALA A 86 -0.99 -19.29 3.89
CA ALA A 86 -1.51 -20.15 4.94
C ALA A 86 -1.88 -19.32 6.18
N GLY A 87 -2.99 -19.69 6.84
CA GLY A 87 -3.50 -18.98 8.01
C GLY A 87 -4.37 -17.75 7.69
N ILE A 88 -4.45 -17.31 6.42
CA ILE A 88 -5.40 -16.27 6.03
C ILE A 88 -6.81 -16.87 5.85
N PRO A 89 -7.84 -16.29 6.49
CA PRO A 89 -9.22 -16.79 6.40
C PRO A 89 -9.75 -16.89 4.97
N ALA A 90 -10.55 -17.93 4.69
CA ALA A 90 -11.16 -18.15 3.37
C ALA A 90 -12.20 -17.07 2.97
N ARG A 91 -12.64 -16.23 3.92
CA ARG A 91 -13.57 -15.11 3.67
C ARG A 91 -12.98 -14.01 2.79
N PHE A 92 -11.65 -13.93 2.65
CA PHE A 92 -10.98 -12.98 1.78
C PHE A 92 -10.86 -13.54 0.36
N SER A 93 -11.14 -12.73 -0.66
CA SER A 93 -10.88 -13.07 -2.06
C SER A 93 -10.46 -11.84 -2.86
N GLY A 94 -9.67 -12.04 -3.91
CA GLY A 94 -9.14 -10.97 -4.76
C GLY A 94 -9.52 -11.13 -6.22
N SER A 95 -9.62 -10.01 -6.92
CA SER A 95 -9.85 -9.95 -8.36
C SER A 95 -9.22 -8.70 -8.98
N VAL A 96 -9.08 -8.69 -10.29
CA VAL A 96 -8.55 -7.56 -11.06
C VAL A 96 -9.40 -7.32 -12.30
N SER A 97 -9.67 -6.06 -12.61
CA SER A 97 -10.28 -5.61 -13.86
C SER A 97 -9.55 -4.37 -14.37
N GLY A 98 -8.89 -4.48 -15.53
CA GLY A 98 -8.07 -3.42 -16.10
C GLY A 98 -6.92 -3.00 -15.17
N THR A 99 -7.04 -1.81 -14.58
CA THR A 99 -6.09 -1.24 -13.61
C THR A 99 -6.63 -1.18 -12.19
N THR A 100 -7.78 -1.81 -11.94
CA THR A 100 -8.42 -1.85 -10.64
C THR A 100 -8.30 -3.23 -10.02
N MET A 101 -7.76 -3.28 -8.82
CA MET A 101 -7.76 -4.44 -7.95
C MET A 101 -8.94 -4.36 -7.00
N SER A 102 -9.55 -5.51 -6.70
CA SER A 102 -10.61 -5.63 -5.71
C SER A 102 -10.26 -6.69 -4.66
N LEU A 103 -10.67 -6.43 -3.41
CA LEU A 103 -10.60 -7.38 -2.29
C LEU A 103 -12.01 -7.51 -1.71
N SER A 104 -12.58 -8.70 -1.79
CA SER A 104 -13.87 -9.02 -1.20
C SER A 104 -13.69 -9.75 0.13
N ILE A 105 -14.49 -9.36 1.12
CA ILE A 105 -14.59 -9.97 2.44
C ILE A 105 -16.04 -10.46 2.57
N SER A 106 -16.26 -11.78 2.54
CA SER A 106 -17.63 -12.34 2.48
C SER A 106 -18.43 -12.12 3.77
N ALA A 107 -17.76 -11.98 4.90
CA ALA A 107 -18.37 -11.68 6.19
C ALA A 107 -17.33 -10.94 7.05
N VAL A 108 -17.49 -9.63 7.20
CA VAL A 108 -16.57 -8.78 7.96
C VAL A 108 -16.63 -9.13 9.45
N GLN A 109 -15.48 -9.18 10.10
CA GLN A 109 -15.33 -9.47 11.53
C GLN A 109 -14.59 -8.34 12.25
N ALA A 110 -14.62 -8.32 13.59
CA ALA A 110 -14.01 -7.24 14.37
C ALA A 110 -12.50 -7.13 14.14
N GLU A 111 -11.82 -8.26 13.89
CA GLU A 111 -10.40 -8.28 13.58
C GLU A 111 -10.07 -7.75 12.17
N ASP A 112 -11.08 -7.46 11.35
CA ASP A 112 -10.90 -6.92 10.00
C ASP A 112 -10.81 -5.37 10.01
N ASP A 113 -10.99 -4.73 11.16
CA ASP A 113 -10.77 -3.29 11.36
C ASP A 113 -9.27 -2.96 11.26
N ALA A 114 -8.88 -2.41 10.12
CA ALA A 114 -7.50 -2.21 9.72
C ALA A 114 -7.39 -1.27 8.51
N ASP A 115 -6.18 -0.79 8.27
CA ASP A 115 -5.82 -0.16 7.01
C ASP A 115 -5.57 -1.24 5.93
N TYR A 116 -6.18 -1.06 4.76
CA TYR A 116 -5.98 -1.95 3.61
C TYR A 116 -5.12 -1.27 2.56
N ILE A 117 -4.07 -1.99 2.14
CA ILE A 117 -3.07 -1.51 1.21
C ILE A 117 -3.05 -2.42 -0.02
N CYS A 118 -3.10 -1.82 -1.19
CA CYS A 118 -2.94 -2.50 -2.48
C CYS A 118 -1.56 -2.19 -3.05
N GLN A 119 -0.93 -3.19 -3.64
CA GLN A 119 0.38 -3.07 -4.27
C GLN A 119 0.42 -3.91 -5.55
N VAL A 120 1.13 -3.41 -6.55
CA VAL A 120 1.46 -4.15 -7.77
C VAL A 120 2.97 -4.17 -7.92
N HIS A 121 3.54 -5.37 -7.98
CA HIS A 121 4.96 -5.53 -8.33
C HIS A 121 5.09 -5.81 -9.82
N HIS A 122 6.05 -5.15 -10.45
CA HIS A 122 6.52 -5.54 -11.77
C HIS A 122 7.66 -6.54 -11.59
N TRP A 123 7.58 -7.71 -12.23
CA TRP A 123 8.75 -8.57 -12.37
C TRP A 123 9.43 -8.19 -13.66
N GLU A 124 10.41 -7.28 -13.58
CA GLU A 124 11.42 -7.22 -14.62
C GLU A 124 12.30 -8.44 -14.39
N GLY A 125 12.08 -9.49 -15.17
CA GLY A 125 13.05 -10.59 -15.24
C GLY A 125 14.41 -9.94 -15.53
N SER A 126 15.41 -10.26 -14.71
CA SER A 126 16.74 -9.66 -14.79
C SER A 126 17.30 -9.70 -16.21
N THR A 127 17.11 -8.63 -16.97
CA THR A 127 18.04 -8.26 -18.03
C THR A 127 19.25 -7.70 -17.31
N LEU A 128 20.18 -8.59 -16.97
CA LEU A 128 21.59 -8.20 -16.81
C LEU A 128 21.98 -7.50 -18.12
N HIS A 129 22.26 -6.21 -18.01
CA HIS A 129 22.93 -5.43 -19.03
C HIS A 129 24.35 -5.13 -18.54
#